data_AF-A0A2S6I190-F1
#
_entry.id   AF-A0A2S6I190-F1
#
_cell.length_a   1.000
_cell.length_b   1.000
_cell.length_c   1.000
_cell.angle_alpha   90.00
_cell.angle_beta   90.00
_cell.angle_gamma   90.00
#
_symmetry.space_group_name_H-M   'P 1'
#
loop_
_entity.id
_entity.type
_entity.pdbx_description
1 polymer ?
#
loop_
_entity_poly.entity_id
_entity_poly.type
_entity_poly.pdbx_seq_one_letter_code
_entity_poly.pdbx_strand_id
1 'polypeptide(L)'
;MATQKRSSSQVVPFVIVSLVTLIFMIWAMRQCSQNESDYAMIEEQETREDYLERRDSILRDSIRKLREAQPQVSAAESLLSDAEQERLAREAALLRARTQPLPGDSSVYLPGQVNRPVVVQKETTLYSTIDGLNVRVQPKLGAPIIGRLNLYEQVTYMNEVTDSLFTIDLGEVTPTEPWVKIRLDNGKQGWVYGAGVSFYKYKLEGVLN
;
A
#
# COMPACT_ATOMS: atom_id res chain seq x y z
N MET A 1 -22.14 69.93 19.59
CA MET A 1 -21.66 68.75 18.85
C MET A 1 -21.93 68.99 17.37
N ALA A 2 -20.91 69.33 16.58
CA ALA A 2 -21.08 69.64 15.16
C ALA A 2 -20.92 68.36 14.33
N THR A 3 -22.00 67.89 13.74
CA THR A 3 -22.01 66.75 12.80
C THR A 3 -21.60 67.24 11.42
N GLN A 4 -20.36 66.93 11.04
CA GLN A 4 -19.79 67.28 9.74
C GLN A 4 -20.39 66.38 8.65
N LYS A 5 -21.32 66.94 7.86
CA LYS A 5 -21.98 66.28 6.73
C LYS A 5 -20.97 66.15 5.58
N ARG A 6 -20.30 65.00 5.46
CA ARG A 6 -19.43 64.66 4.31
C ARG A 6 -20.24 64.77 3.01
N SER A 7 -19.78 65.56 2.06
CA SER A 7 -20.44 65.69 0.76
C SER A 7 -20.21 64.41 -0.07
N SER A 8 -21.27 63.93 -0.72
CA SER A 8 -21.27 62.67 -1.47
C SER A 8 -20.27 62.68 -2.65
N SER A 9 -19.93 63.84 -3.21
CA SER A 9 -19.03 63.91 -4.37
C SER A 9 -17.57 63.55 -4.05
N GLN A 10 -17.12 63.67 -2.79
CA GLN A 10 -15.77 63.29 -2.38
C GLN A 10 -15.62 61.79 -2.12
N VAL A 11 -16.72 61.07 -1.86
CA VAL A 11 -16.69 59.62 -1.54
C VAL A 11 -16.75 58.76 -2.80
N VAL A 12 -17.44 59.25 -3.84
CA VAL A 12 -17.59 58.57 -5.15
C VAL A 12 -16.25 58.15 -5.78
N PRO A 13 -15.21 59.01 -5.89
CA PRO A 13 -13.94 58.59 -6.51
C PRO A 13 -13.23 57.50 -5.71
N PHE A 14 -13.29 57.52 -4.37
CA PHE A 14 -12.68 56.47 -3.54
C PHE A 14 -13.40 55.13 -3.69
N VAL A 15 -14.72 55.13 -3.80
CA VAL A 15 -15.50 53.91 -4.04
C VAL A 15 -15.19 53.31 -5.41
N ILE A 16 -15.07 54.15 -6.45
CA ILE A 16 -14.74 53.69 -7.80
C ILE A 16 -13.33 53.11 -7.85
N VAL A 17 -12.33 53.77 -7.26
CA VAL A 17 -10.95 53.26 -7.20
C VAL A 17 -10.90 51.94 -6.43
N SER A 18 -11.60 51.84 -5.29
CA SER A 18 -11.67 50.61 -4.50
C SER A 18 -12.36 49.46 -5.24
N LEU A 19 -13.36 49.75 -6.07
CA LEU A 19 -14.06 48.73 -6.86
C LEU A 19 -13.17 48.21 -7.99
N VAL A 20 -12.47 49.10 -8.69
CA VAL A 20 -11.57 48.75 -9.79
C VAL A 20 -10.38 47.94 -9.30
N THR A 21 -9.79 48.30 -8.16
CA THR A 21 -8.71 47.51 -7.56
C THR A 21 -9.17 46.13 -7.14
N LEU A 22 -10.39 46.00 -6.61
CA LEU A 22 -10.96 44.71 -6.20
C LEU A 22 -11.24 43.80 -7.40
N ILE A 23 -11.76 44.36 -8.51
CA ILE A 23 -11.95 43.61 -9.76
C ILE A 23 -10.61 43.14 -10.33
N PHE A 24 -9.58 43.99 -10.31
CA PHE A 24 -8.23 43.62 -10.75
C PHE A 24 -7.62 42.52 -9.88
N MET A 25 -7.81 42.58 -8.55
CA MET A 25 -7.36 41.55 -7.62
C MET A 25 -8.04 40.21 -7.86
N ILE A 26 -9.36 40.20 -8.12
CA ILE A 26 -10.10 38.98 -8.46
C ILE A 26 -9.60 38.38 -9.79
N TRP A 27 -9.30 39.23 -10.78
CA TRP A 27 -8.75 38.77 -12.05
C TRP A 27 -7.34 38.19 -11.90
N ALA A 28 -6.47 38.85 -11.13
CA ALA A 28 -5.12 38.38 -10.84
C ALA A 28 -5.11 37.05 -10.06
N MET A 29 -6.00 36.90 -9.06
CA MET A 29 -6.13 35.64 -8.30
C MET A 29 -6.60 34.47 -9.19
N ARG A 30 -7.47 34.73 -10.17
CA ARG A 30 -7.92 33.72 -11.14
C ARG A 30 -6.81 33.22 -12.06
N GLN A 31 -5.82 34.05 -12.38
CA GLN A 31 -4.70 33.67 -13.23
C GLN A 31 -3.66 32.83 -12.48
N CYS A 32 -3.47 33.08 -11.17
CA CYS A 32 -2.52 32.31 -10.36
C CYS A 32 -3.00 30.88 -10.05
N SER A 33 -4.30 30.62 -9.95
CA SER A 33 -4.81 29.27 -9.62
C SER A 33 -4.77 28.27 -10.76
N GLN A 34 -4.57 28.70 -12.02
CA GLN A 34 -4.55 27.80 -13.18
C GLN A 34 -3.21 27.09 -13.38
N ASN A 35 -2.10 27.67 -12.89
CA ASN A 35 -0.77 27.10 -13.11
C ASN A 35 -0.36 26.10 -12.02
N GLU A 36 -0.92 26.16 -10.82
CA GLU A 36 -0.52 25.31 -9.69
C GLU A 36 -0.88 23.82 -9.91
N SER A 37 -1.96 23.53 -10.64
CA SER A 37 -2.35 22.16 -10.98
C SER A 37 -1.42 21.49 -11.99
N ASP A 38 -0.85 22.25 -12.92
CA ASP A 38 0.02 21.69 -13.97
C ASP A 38 1.40 21.31 -13.40
N TYR A 39 1.92 22.08 -12.45
CA TYR A 39 3.18 21.74 -11.77
C TYR A 39 3.07 20.49 -10.89
N ALA A 40 1.96 20.33 -10.16
CA ALA A 40 1.74 19.15 -9.32
C ALA A 40 1.64 17.85 -10.14
N MET A 41 1.07 17.91 -11.35
CA MET A 41 0.97 16.74 -12.23
C MET A 41 2.29 16.32 -12.87
N ILE A 42 3.19 17.29 -13.15
CA ILE A 42 4.49 17.00 -13.76
C ILE A 42 5.40 16.26 -12.78
N GLU A 43 5.43 16.68 -11.51
CA GLU A 43 6.25 16.06 -10.46
C GLU A 43 5.77 14.63 -10.13
N GLU A 44 4.45 14.39 -10.12
CA GLU A 44 3.89 13.04 -9.95
C GLU A 44 4.21 12.11 -11.14
N GLN A 45 4.30 12.64 -12.36
CA GLN A 45 4.67 11.86 -13.53
C GLN A 45 6.15 11.46 -13.51
N GLU A 46 7.06 12.40 -13.22
CA GLU A 46 8.48 12.11 -13.14
C GLU A 46 8.81 11.10 -12.03
N THR A 47 8.21 11.26 -10.84
CA THR A 47 8.38 10.31 -9.73
C THR A 47 7.85 8.92 -10.07
N ARG A 48 6.76 8.83 -10.83
CA ARG A 48 6.22 7.56 -11.31
C ARG A 48 7.14 6.89 -12.33
N GLU A 49 7.71 7.66 -13.26
CA GLU A 49 8.64 7.13 -14.27
C GLU A 49 9.93 6.62 -13.63
N ASP A 50 10.51 7.36 -12.68
CA ASP A 50 11.72 6.94 -11.95
C ASP A 50 11.48 5.66 -11.13
N TYR A 51 10.31 5.54 -10.50
CA TYR A 51 9.93 4.31 -9.79
C TYR A 51 9.84 3.09 -10.71
N LEU A 52 9.25 3.27 -11.89
CA LEU A 52 9.13 2.19 -12.89
C LEU A 52 10.51 1.79 -13.43
N GLU A 53 11.39 2.75 -13.72
CA GLU A 53 12.74 2.47 -14.21
C GLU A 53 13.59 1.73 -13.17
N ARG A 54 13.55 2.17 -11.90
CA ARG A 54 14.24 1.49 -10.81
C ARG A 54 13.77 0.04 -10.65
N ARG A 55 12.46 -0.22 -10.70
CA ARG A 55 11.90 -1.58 -10.62
C ARG A 55 12.40 -2.46 -11.76
N ASP A 56 12.37 -1.94 -12.99
CA ASP A 56 12.79 -2.67 -14.19
C ASP A 56 14.28 -3.04 -14.13
N SER A 57 15.12 -2.13 -13.60
CA SER A 57 16.55 -2.39 -13.42
C SER A 57 16.83 -3.55 -12.45
N ILE A 58 16.10 -3.60 -11.32
CA ILE A 58 16.21 -4.67 -10.32
C ILE A 58 15.79 -6.01 -10.94
N LEU A 59 14.69 -6.00 -11.70
CA LEU A 59 14.17 -7.21 -12.33
C LEU A 59 15.17 -7.77 -13.36
N ARG A 60 15.77 -6.92 -14.18
CA ARG A 60 16.84 -7.32 -15.11
C ARG A 60 18.07 -7.88 -14.41
N ASP A 61 18.51 -7.27 -13.31
CA ASP A 61 19.67 -7.74 -12.55
C ASP A 61 19.40 -9.10 -11.89
N SER A 62 18.17 -9.30 -11.38
CA SER A 62 17.75 -10.58 -10.81
C SER A 62 17.73 -11.71 -11.87
N ILE A 63 17.25 -11.42 -13.09
CA ILE A 63 17.23 -12.39 -14.19
C ILE A 63 18.66 -12.77 -14.59
N ARG A 64 19.58 -11.79 -14.63
CA ARG A 64 20.99 -12.04 -14.92
C ARG A 64 21.62 -12.97 -13.87
N LYS A 65 21.44 -12.67 -12.58
CA LYS A 65 21.94 -13.50 -11.47
C LYS A 65 21.38 -14.92 -11.50
N LEU A 66 20.10 -15.10 -11.80
CA LEU A 66 19.49 -16.42 -11.94
C LEU A 66 20.10 -17.22 -13.10
N ARG A 67 20.34 -16.55 -14.24
CA ARG A 67 20.97 -17.18 -15.41
C ARG A 67 22.42 -17.56 -15.16
N GLU A 68 23.15 -16.77 -14.37
CA GLU A 68 24.54 -17.07 -13.95
C GLU A 68 24.62 -18.17 -12.88
N ALA A 69 23.57 -18.37 -12.09
CA ALA A 69 23.49 -19.47 -11.11
C ALA A 69 23.10 -20.83 -11.74
N GLN A 70 22.37 -20.83 -12.86
CA GLN A 70 22.00 -22.06 -13.58
C GLN A 70 23.15 -22.94 -14.10
N PRO A 71 24.30 -22.44 -14.62
CA PRO A 71 25.37 -23.30 -15.12
C PRO A 71 26.01 -24.22 -14.05
N GLN A 72 25.87 -23.90 -12.76
CA GLN A 72 26.40 -24.75 -11.68
C GLN A 72 25.59 -26.03 -11.47
N VAL A 73 24.29 -26.02 -11.80
CA VAL A 73 23.41 -27.20 -11.64
C VAL A 73 23.71 -28.25 -12.71
N SER A 74 23.91 -27.82 -13.97
CA SER A 74 24.27 -28.72 -15.07
C SER A 74 25.68 -29.31 -14.96
N ALA A 75 26.62 -28.55 -14.38
CA ALA A 75 27.99 -29.04 -14.17
C ALA A 75 28.06 -30.05 -13.01
N ALA A 76 27.35 -29.81 -11.91
CA ALA A 76 27.24 -30.77 -10.80
C ALA A 76 26.56 -32.08 -11.24
N GLU A 77 25.55 -32.00 -12.11
CA GLU A 77 24.85 -33.17 -12.68
C GLU A 77 25.77 -34.00 -13.59
N SER A 78 26.76 -33.39 -14.26
CA SER A 78 27.74 -34.05 -15.12
C SER A 78 28.88 -34.79 -14.39
N LEU A 79 29.00 -34.63 -13.06
CA LEU A 79 30.03 -35.30 -12.24
C LEU A 79 29.52 -36.57 -11.54
N LEU A 80 28.21 -36.82 -11.58
CA LEU A 80 27.64 -38.07 -11.09
C LEU A 80 27.81 -39.15 -12.16
N SER A 81 28.23 -40.35 -11.74
CA SER A 81 28.31 -41.48 -12.66
C SER A 81 26.92 -41.81 -13.22
N ASP A 82 26.84 -42.29 -14.46
CA ASP A 82 25.56 -42.68 -15.10
C ASP A 82 24.73 -43.62 -14.20
N ALA A 83 25.41 -44.45 -13.40
CA ALA A 83 24.79 -45.37 -12.44
C ALA A 83 24.10 -44.65 -11.26
N GLU A 84 24.65 -43.54 -10.77
CA GLU A 84 24.04 -42.74 -9.70
C GLU A 84 22.86 -41.93 -10.22
N GLN A 85 22.95 -41.39 -11.44
CA GLN A 85 21.83 -40.73 -12.10
C GLN A 85 20.66 -41.69 -12.31
N GLU A 86 20.92 -42.94 -12.72
CA GLU A 86 19.88 -43.94 -12.90
C GLU A 86 19.23 -44.35 -11.56
N ARG A 87 20.00 -44.41 -10.46
CA ARG A 87 19.45 -44.68 -9.12
C ARG A 87 18.53 -43.56 -8.64
N LEU A 88 18.94 -42.30 -8.80
CA LEU A 88 18.11 -41.15 -8.45
C LEU A 88 16.85 -41.06 -9.32
N ALA A 89 16.96 -41.35 -10.62
CA ALA A 89 15.81 -41.39 -11.53
C ALA A 89 14.81 -42.48 -11.13
N ARG A 90 15.28 -43.67 -10.73
CA ARG A 90 14.43 -44.76 -10.21
C ARG A 90 13.77 -44.38 -8.89
N GLU A 91 14.49 -43.74 -7.98
CA GLU A 91 13.93 -43.26 -6.70
C GLU A 91 12.87 -42.17 -6.91
N ALA A 92 13.13 -41.22 -7.81
CA ALA A 92 12.17 -40.20 -8.20
C ALA A 92 10.94 -40.79 -8.91
N ALA A 93 11.11 -41.83 -9.73
CA ALA A 93 10.01 -42.56 -10.37
C ALA A 93 9.16 -43.31 -9.33
N LEU A 94 9.76 -43.90 -8.30
CA LEU A 94 9.04 -44.56 -7.20
C LEU A 94 8.25 -43.56 -6.35
N LEU A 95 8.82 -42.39 -6.05
CA LEU A 95 8.10 -41.31 -5.34
C LEU A 95 6.91 -40.79 -6.16
N ARG A 96 7.08 -40.67 -7.49
CA ARG A 96 6.00 -40.27 -8.40
C ARG A 96 4.93 -41.35 -8.53
N ALA A 97 5.30 -42.63 -8.58
CA ALA A 97 4.36 -43.75 -8.57
C ALA A 97 3.56 -43.84 -7.25
N ARG A 98 4.15 -43.46 -6.12
CA ARG A 98 3.47 -43.42 -4.81
C ARG A 98 2.43 -42.30 -4.69
N THR A 99 2.59 -41.24 -5.48
CA THR A 99 1.73 -40.04 -5.44
C THR A 99 0.71 -40.02 -6.57
N GLN A 100 0.83 -40.91 -7.56
CA GLN A 100 -0.20 -41.11 -8.58
C GLN A 100 -1.24 -42.12 -8.07
N PRO A 101 -2.53 -41.78 -8.10
CA PRO A 101 -3.59 -42.72 -7.74
C PRO A 101 -3.59 -43.89 -8.72
N LEU A 102 -3.68 -45.13 -8.21
CA LEU A 102 -3.72 -46.32 -9.06
C LEU A 102 -5.01 -46.33 -9.90
N PRO A 103 -4.94 -46.78 -11.17
CA PRO A 103 -6.13 -47.02 -11.97
C PRO A 103 -6.94 -48.15 -11.33
N GLY A 104 -7.95 -47.78 -10.55
CA GLY A 104 -8.72 -48.71 -9.70
C GLY A 104 -9.16 -48.11 -8.36
N ASP A 105 -8.48 -47.06 -7.89
CA ASP A 105 -8.97 -46.19 -6.82
C ASP A 105 -10.08 -45.30 -7.39
N SER A 106 -11.23 -45.93 -7.61
CA SER A 106 -12.48 -45.24 -7.89
C SER A 106 -12.78 -44.39 -6.67
N SER A 107 -12.46 -43.10 -6.76
CA SER A 107 -13.08 -42.12 -5.88
C SER A 107 -14.59 -42.31 -6.04
N VAL A 108 -15.24 -42.80 -4.99
CA VAL A 108 -16.69 -42.96 -4.96
C VAL A 108 -17.27 -41.55 -5.12
N TYR A 109 -17.72 -41.23 -6.34
CA TYR A 109 -18.42 -40.00 -6.61
C TYR A 109 -19.84 -40.19 -6.08
N LEU A 110 -20.07 -39.78 -4.82
CA LEU A 110 -21.44 -39.66 -4.31
C LEU A 110 -22.13 -38.53 -5.08
N PRO A 111 -23.19 -38.81 -5.86
CA PRO A 111 -23.93 -37.76 -6.56
C PRO A 111 -24.62 -36.87 -5.52
N GLY A 112 -24.13 -35.64 -5.35
CA GLY A 112 -24.68 -34.64 -4.43
C GLY A 112 -23.64 -33.84 -3.65
N GLN A 113 -22.39 -34.29 -3.58
CA GLN A 113 -21.31 -33.48 -3.02
C GLN A 113 -20.63 -32.70 -4.15
N VAL A 114 -21.13 -31.50 -4.40
CA VAL A 114 -20.34 -30.44 -5.04
C VAL A 114 -19.06 -30.29 -4.23
N ASN A 115 -17.96 -30.85 -4.72
CA ASN A 115 -16.60 -30.51 -4.29
C ASN A 115 -16.38 -29.04 -4.63
N ARG A 116 -16.90 -28.16 -3.77
CA ARG A 116 -16.53 -26.75 -3.77
C ARG A 116 -15.05 -26.75 -3.40
N PRO A 117 -14.15 -26.25 -4.26
CA PRO A 117 -12.76 -26.11 -3.87
C PRO A 117 -12.74 -25.30 -2.57
N VAL A 118 -12.21 -25.89 -1.50
CA VAL A 118 -11.98 -25.17 -0.25
C VAL A 118 -10.86 -24.18 -0.55
N VAL A 119 -11.24 -22.95 -0.89
CA VAL A 119 -10.30 -21.84 -1.08
C VAL A 119 -9.75 -21.53 0.31
N VAL A 120 -8.60 -22.11 0.64
CA VAL A 120 -7.83 -21.74 1.83
C VAL A 120 -7.28 -20.34 1.57
N GLN A 121 -7.98 -19.31 2.07
CA GLN A 121 -7.48 -17.95 2.01
C GLN A 121 -6.26 -17.86 2.93
N LYS A 122 -5.10 -17.54 2.36
CA LYS A 122 -3.88 -17.32 3.11
C LYS A 122 -3.99 -15.94 3.78
N GLU A 123 -4.37 -15.94 5.05
CA GLU A 123 -4.42 -14.72 5.86
C GLU A 123 -3.00 -14.27 6.21
N THR A 124 -2.68 -13.00 5.97
CA THR A 124 -1.37 -12.44 6.34
C THR A 124 -1.50 -11.68 7.66
N THR A 125 -0.55 -11.88 8.57
CA THR A 125 -0.53 -11.18 9.86
C THR A 125 0.32 -9.92 9.78
N LEU A 126 -0.19 -8.84 10.33
CA LEU A 126 0.52 -7.58 10.54
C LEU A 126 0.70 -7.35 12.03
N TYR A 127 1.74 -6.58 12.37
CA TYR A 127 2.09 -6.18 13.72
C TYR A 127 2.04 -4.67 13.83
N SER A 128 1.49 -4.16 14.94
CA SER A 128 1.55 -2.73 15.21
C SER A 128 2.97 -2.31 15.61
N THR A 129 3.46 -1.24 14.97
CA THR A 129 4.80 -0.68 15.20
C THR A 129 4.80 0.53 16.14
N ILE A 130 3.61 1.00 16.51
CA ILE A 130 3.39 2.19 17.33
C ILE A 130 2.50 1.80 18.50
N ASP A 131 2.75 2.36 19.68
CA ASP A 131 1.89 2.15 20.82
C ASP A 131 0.66 3.08 20.76
N GLY A 132 -0.54 2.52 20.91
CA GLY A 132 -1.78 3.28 20.89
C GLY A 132 -2.31 3.63 19.49
N LEU A 133 -2.02 2.81 18.47
CA LEU A 133 -2.47 3.03 17.10
C LEU A 133 -4.01 2.92 16.98
N ASN A 134 -4.65 3.98 16.49
CA ASN A 134 -6.11 4.03 16.39
C ASN A 134 -6.64 3.29 15.16
N VAL A 135 -7.59 2.38 15.38
CA VAL A 135 -8.35 1.69 14.33
C VAL A 135 -9.67 2.42 14.11
N ARG A 136 -9.95 2.81 12.86
CA ARG A 136 -11.08 3.67 12.50
C ARG A 136 -12.08 2.97 11.59
N VAL A 137 -13.31 3.45 11.56
CA VAL A 137 -14.37 2.90 10.67
C VAL A 137 -14.08 3.17 9.19
N GLN A 138 -13.42 4.28 8.88
CA GLN A 138 -13.12 4.72 7.52
C GLN A 138 -11.64 5.15 7.43
N PRO A 139 -11.04 5.11 6.23
CA PRO A 139 -9.66 5.49 5.98
C PRO A 139 -9.48 7.02 5.99
N LYS A 140 -9.82 7.66 7.12
CA LYS A 140 -9.73 9.11 7.30
C LYS A 140 -9.45 9.46 8.76
N LEU A 141 -8.68 10.52 9.00
CA LEU A 141 -8.31 10.99 10.34
C LEU A 141 -9.53 11.36 11.21
N GLY A 142 -10.59 11.91 10.62
CA GLY A 142 -11.80 12.32 11.35
C GLY A 142 -12.82 11.20 11.61
N ALA A 143 -12.56 9.95 11.22
CA ALA A 143 -13.52 8.87 11.41
C ALA A 143 -13.58 8.39 12.88
N PRO A 144 -14.74 7.87 13.32
CA PRO A 144 -14.87 7.26 14.64
C PRO A 144 -13.85 6.14 14.85
N ILE A 145 -13.31 6.08 16.07
CA ILE A 145 -12.34 5.06 16.49
C ILE A 145 -13.11 3.85 17.00
N ILE A 146 -12.84 2.67 16.44
CA ILE A 146 -13.46 1.39 16.81
C ILE A 146 -12.63 0.68 17.89
N GLY A 147 -11.32 0.89 17.87
CA GLY A 147 -10.37 0.27 18.77
C GLY A 147 -9.01 0.93 18.70
N ARG A 148 -8.11 0.50 19.58
CA ARG A 148 -6.75 0.98 19.67
C ARG A 148 -5.84 -0.23 19.85
N LEU A 149 -4.78 -0.28 19.05
CA LEU A 149 -3.78 -1.35 19.08
C LEU A 149 -2.62 -0.91 19.96
N ASN A 150 -2.13 -1.83 20.76
CA ASN A 150 -0.90 -1.66 21.53
C ASN A 150 0.32 -2.01 20.66
N LEU A 151 1.50 -1.64 21.13
CA LEU A 151 2.74 -2.02 20.47
C LEU A 151 2.84 -3.55 20.30
N TYR A 152 3.23 -4.00 19.10
CA TYR A 152 3.38 -5.40 18.70
C TYR A 152 2.09 -6.24 18.68
N GLU A 153 0.93 -5.60 18.80
CA GLU A 153 -0.35 -6.28 18.68
C GLU A 153 -0.52 -6.86 17.27
N GLN A 154 -1.06 -8.07 17.21
CA GLN A 154 -1.23 -8.85 15.98
C GLN A 154 -2.61 -8.60 15.39
N VAL A 155 -2.65 -8.29 14.10
CA VAL A 155 -3.89 -8.08 13.36
C VAL A 155 -3.87 -8.82 12.03
N THR A 156 -5.04 -9.24 11.56
CA THR A 156 -5.14 -9.92 10.27
C THR A 156 -5.31 -8.89 9.16
N TYR A 157 -4.43 -8.93 8.16
CA TYR A 157 -4.51 -8.10 6.96
C TYR A 157 -5.62 -8.60 6.03
N MET A 158 -6.48 -7.68 5.59
CA MET A 158 -7.62 -8.01 4.74
C MET A 158 -7.36 -7.82 3.23
N ASN A 159 -6.10 -7.61 2.81
CA ASN A 159 -5.72 -7.37 1.40
C ASN A 159 -6.40 -6.15 0.76
N GLU A 160 -6.93 -5.23 1.58
CA GLU A 160 -7.52 -3.98 1.12
C GLU A 160 -6.68 -2.80 1.63
N VAL A 161 -6.35 -1.89 0.72
CA VAL A 161 -5.65 -0.64 0.99
C VAL A 161 -6.33 0.48 0.23
N THR A 162 -6.17 1.72 0.71
CA THR A 162 -6.67 2.90 -0.01
C THR A 162 -5.76 3.24 -1.19
N ASP A 163 -6.34 3.66 -2.30
CA ASP A 163 -5.59 4.06 -3.52
C ASP A 163 -4.78 5.36 -3.31
N SER A 164 -5.23 6.21 -2.39
CA SER A 164 -4.58 7.47 -2.04
C SER A 164 -3.63 7.31 -0.85
N LEU A 165 -2.51 8.02 -0.93
CA LEU A 165 -1.57 8.19 0.17
C LEU A 165 -1.98 9.38 1.04
N PHE A 166 -1.68 9.30 2.33
CA PHE A 166 -1.95 10.36 3.29
C PHE A 166 -0.66 10.67 4.03
N THR A 167 -0.37 11.96 4.23
CA THR A 167 0.74 12.39 5.07
C THR A 167 0.17 12.74 6.45
N ILE A 168 0.59 12.00 7.47
CA ILE A 168 0.13 12.20 8.84
C ILE A 168 1.33 12.47 9.72
N ASP A 169 1.25 13.54 10.50
CA ASP A 169 2.25 13.88 11.50
C ASP A 169 2.11 12.95 12.72
N LEU A 170 3.16 12.17 12.98
CA LEU A 170 3.27 11.27 14.11
C LEU A 170 4.18 11.87 15.20
N GLY A 171 4.68 13.10 15.06
CA GLY A 171 5.56 13.76 16.02
C GLY A 171 6.88 14.17 15.37
N GLU A 172 7.92 13.34 15.53
CA GLU A 172 9.22 13.59 14.88
C GLU A 172 9.26 13.07 13.44
N VAL A 173 8.27 12.26 13.04
CA VAL A 173 8.20 11.62 11.73
C VAL A 173 6.86 11.94 11.07
N THR A 174 6.92 12.32 9.79
CA THR A 174 5.76 12.63 8.95
C THR A 174 5.70 11.67 7.74
N PRO A 175 5.48 10.37 7.97
CA PRO A 175 5.45 9.40 6.87
C PRO A 175 4.23 9.64 5.97
N THR A 176 4.36 9.29 4.69
CA THR A 176 3.28 9.34 3.69
C THR A 176 2.91 7.92 3.30
N GLU A 177 1.78 7.43 3.81
CA GLU A 177 1.37 6.02 3.68
C GLU A 177 -0.14 5.90 3.40
N PRO A 178 -0.60 4.80 2.79
CA PRO A 178 -2.03 4.55 2.60
C PRO A 178 -2.67 4.06 3.90
N TRP A 179 -4.00 3.99 3.91
CA TRP A 179 -4.71 3.26 4.95
C TRP A 179 -4.81 1.79 4.59
N VAL A 180 -4.69 0.94 5.60
CA VAL A 180 -4.69 -0.51 5.49
C VAL A 180 -5.89 -1.05 6.25
N LYS A 181 -6.67 -1.93 5.61
CA LYS A 181 -7.80 -2.59 6.26
C LYS A 181 -7.34 -3.81 7.02
N ILE A 182 -7.74 -3.88 8.27
CA ILE A 182 -7.37 -4.94 9.20
C ILE A 182 -8.60 -5.51 9.90
N ARG A 183 -8.43 -6.74 10.40
CA ARG A 183 -9.36 -7.39 11.32
C ARG A 183 -8.66 -7.59 12.66
N LEU A 184 -9.31 -7.12 13.73
CA LEU A 184 -8.86 -7.34 15.10
C LEU A 184 -9.20 -8.78 15.55
N ASP A 185 -8.58 -9.19 16.65
CA ASP A 185 -8.82 -10.47 17.33
C ASP A 185 -10.30 -10.68 17.71
N ASN A 186 -10.99 -9.61 18.09
CA ASN A 186 -12.40 -9.58 18.44
C ASN A 186 -13.35 -9.68 17.22
N GLY A 187 -12.80 -9.85 16.01
CA GLY A 187 -13.55 -9.98 14.76
C GLY A 187 -14.03 -8.66 14.16
N LYS A 188 -13.84 -7.51 14.83
CA LYS A 188 -14.15 -6.21 14.26
C LYS A 188 -13.16 -5.87 13.15
N GLN A 189 -13.65 -5.17 12.14
CA GLN A 189 -12.87 -4.74 10.99
C GLN A 189 -12.78 -3.23 10.97
N GLY A 190 -11.63 -2.71 10.58
CA GLY A 190 -11.42 -1.27 10.49
C GLY A 190 -10.17 -0.92 9.69
N TRP A 191 -9.92 0.37 9.62
CA TRP A 191 -8.84 0.98 8.87
C TRP A 191 -7.80 1.51 9.85
N VAL A 192 -6.55 1.23 9.54
CA VAL A 192 -5.41 1.70 10.29
C VAL A 192 -4.46 2.43 9.35
N TYR A 193 -3.68 3.36 9.89
CA TYR A 193 -2.70 4.08 9.11
C TYR A 193 -1.49 3.19 8.80
N GLY A 194 -1.10 3.09 7.53
CA GLY A 194 -0.10 2.15 7.04
C GLY A 194 1.24 2.25 7.76
N ALA A 195 1.69 3.46 8.11
CA ALA A 195 2.95 3.66 8.83
C ALA A 195 2.99 2.98 10.21
N GLY A 196 1.82 2.73 10.83
CA GLY A 196 1.71 2.12 12.14
C GLY A 196 1.65 0.59 12.15
N VAL A 197 1.66 -0.05 10.98
CA VAL A 197 1.62 -1.51 10.86
C VAL A 197 2.70 -2.04 9.93
N SER A 198 3.28 -3.18 10.28
CA SER A 198 4.28 -3.83 9.44
C SER A 198 4.16 -5.35 9.50
N PHE A 199 4.69 -6.03 8.48
CA PHE A 199 4.86 -7.48 8.48
C PHE A 199 5.90 -7.95 9.51
N TYR A 200 6.72 -7.02 10.04
CA TYR A 200 7.77 -7.31 11.00
C TYR A 200 7.53 -6.59 12.33
N LYS A 201 7.99 -7.21 13.42
CA LYS A 201 7.93 -6.61 14.75
C LYS A 201 9.10 -5.65 14.95
N TYR A 202 8.84 -4.35 14.88
CA TYR A 202 9.77 -3.31 15.29
C TYR A 202 8.98 -2.11 15.83
N LYS A 203 9.66 -1.28 16.63
CA LYS A 203 9.05 -0.05 17.15
C LYS A 203 9.47 1.10 16.25
N LEU A 204 8.49 1.88 15.79
CA LEU A 204 8.77 3.13 15.10
C LEU A 204 9.14 4.18 16.16
N GLU A 205 10.41 4.59 16.18
CA GLU A 205 10.89 5.63 17.08
C GLU A 205 10.49 7.02 16.55
N GLY A 206 10.39 8.01 17.44
CA GLY A 206 9.98 9.37 17.07
C GLY A 206 8.47 9.60 16.97
N VAL A 207 7.65 8.62 17.36
CA VAL A 207 6.20 8.78 17.44
C VAL A 207 5.78 9.30 18.81
N LEU A 208 5.02 10.40 18.83
CA LEU A 208 4.41 11.00 20.01
C LEU A 208 3.01 10.40 20.20
N ASN A 209 2.78 9.77 21.35
CA ASN A 209 1.52 9.09 21.70
C ASN A 209 0.63 9.92 22.64
#